data_AF-A0A9P8GMP3-F1
#
_entry.id   AF-A0A9P8GMP3-F1
#
_cell.length_a   1.000
_cell.length_b   1.000
_cell.length_c   1.000
_cell.angle_alpha   90.00
_cell.angle_beta   90.00
_cell.angle_gamma   90.00
#
_symmetry.space_group_name_H-M   'P 1'
#
loop_
_entity.id
_entity.type
_entity.pdbx_description
1 polymer ?
#
loop_
_entity_poly.entity_id
_entity_poly.type
_entity_poly.pdbx_seq_one_letter_code
_entity_poly.pdbx_strand_id
1 'polypeptide(L)'
;MADQVPTLDNLGSIPQSLFTGTVAILAVAWVSAILRVYVRSAMMRSFGWDDWTIMLAITAFTVQCGYILNVTRMELQPQKYNNVSGISTLVTDIIAFSGSYAMTGVFLKISLGFFFLRIIIEPWKRMVIYICMAVSTVFGLVYFGIITFGCGNPKQFLIRTVENQCISITGVVIPASYVHTALNAATDWIMALLPILTIWKLSMPRITKFWAYVLLALGAAGSIVSLIRFGYVEGIRPGKHFFKQSAKFALYSIFEPGLGIAAVNFATLRPLFKKCLEGAKSVSHSQGSRSHGGRKTPSMVQDIQLKGLPLSRSRPGDGFRTFDTSEDDDSRGWTEISISTQDLEKAQNTRWPQSSRPF
;
A
#
# COMPACT_ATOMS: atom_id res chain seq x y z
N MET A 1 -8.55 23.96 29.38
CA MET A 1 -9.39 24.80 28.51
C MET A 1 -10.21 23.88 27.62
N ALA A 2 -11.54 24.02 27.74
CA ALA A 2 -12.60 23.39 26.96
C ALA A 2 -12.77 21.85 27.04
N ASP A 3 -13.39 21.42 28.15
CA ASP A 3 -14.27 20.25 28.16
C ASP A 3 -15.45 20.50 27.22
N GLN A 4 -15.46 19.88 26.04
CA GLN A 4 -16.71 19.68 25.30
C GLN A 4 -17.39 18.42 25.83
N VAL A 5 -18.28 18.62 26.80
CA VAL A 5 -19.36 17.70 27.15
C VAL A 5 -20.18 17.47 25.87
N PRO A 6 -20.20 16.27 25.27
CA PRO A 6 -20.97 16.07 24.07
C PRO A 6 -22.43 15.86 24.46
N THR A 7 -23.24 16.84 24.11
CA THR A 7 -24.69 16.96 24.23
C THR A 7 -25.45 15.66 23.89
N LEU A 8 -26.54 15.42 24.63
CA LEU A 8 -27.38 14.21 24.57
C LEU A 8 -28.03 13.94 23.20
N ASP A 9 -28.05 14.90 22.27
CA ASP A 9 -28.56 14.72 20.90
C ASP A 9 -27.63 13.87 20.00
N ASN A 10 -26.39 13.64 20.42
CA ASN A 10 -25.40 12.87 19.68
C ASN A 10 -25.44 11.36 19.96
N LEU A 11 -26.38 10.83 20.76
CA LEU A 11 -26.43 9.39 21.03
C LEU A 11 -27.13 8.58 19.92
N GLY A 12 -28.13 9.16 19.25
CA GLY A 12 -28.77 8.54 18.08
C GLY A 12 -27.93 8.58 16.80
N SER A 13 -26.95 9.49 16.73
CA SER A 13 -26.07 9.67 15.55
C SER A 13 -24.85 8.75 15.53
N ILE A 14 -24.48 8.14 16.65
CA ILE A 14 -23.28 7.29 16.76
C ILE A 14 -23.31 6.12 15.78
N PRO A 15 -24.35 5.26 15.77
CA PRO A 15 -24.35 4.12 14.85
C PRO A 15 -24.49 4.56 13.38
N GLN A 16 -25.19 5.66 13.10
CA GLN A 16 -25.26 6.22 11.74
C GLN A 16 -23.90 6.74 11.25
N SER A 17 -23.15 7.42 12.11
CA SER A 17 -21.80 7.92 11.78
C SER A 17 -20.81 6.77 11.53
N LEU A 18 -20.92 5.69 12.31
CA LEU A 18 -20.16 4.46 12.10
C LEU A 18 -20.49 3.81 10.76
N PHE A 19 -21.78 3.68 10.44
CA PHE A 19 -22.23 3.11 9.18
C PHE A 19 -21.68 3.91 7.98
N THR A 20 -21.92 5.22 7.95
CA THR A 20 -21.48 6.10 6.87
C THR A 20 -19.96 6.13 6.74
N GLY A 21 -19.24 6.24 7.86
CA GLY A 21 -17.78 6.23 7.88
C GLY A 21 -17.20 4.93 7.33
N THR A 22 -17.76 3.78 7.73
CA THR A 22 -17.33 2.45 7.27
C THR A 22 -17.55 2.28 5.77
N VAL A 23 -18.72 2.67 5.25
CA VAL A 23 -19.01 2.56 3.81
C VAL A 23 -18.10 3.48 3.00
N ALA A 24 -17.86 4.71 3.46
CA ALA A 24 -17.01 5.66 2.76
C ALA A 24 -15.56 5.17 2.66
N ILE A 25 -14.96 4.72 3.77
CA ILE A 25 -13.57 4.25 3.77
C ILE A 25 -13.41 2.92 3.03
N LEU A 26 -14.41 2.03 3.09
CA LEU A 26 -14.44 0.80 2.30
C LEU A 26 -14.47 1.11 0.80
N ALA A 27 -15.30 2.07 0.37
CA ALA A 27 -15.36 2.50 -1.03
C ALA A 27 -14.00 3.06 -1.50
N VAL A 28 -13.37 3.93 -0.70
CA VAL A 28 -12.04 4.48 -1.00
C VAL A 28 -11.00 3.36 -1.11
N ALA A 29 -11.00 2.40 -0.18
CA ALA A 29 -10.09 1.26 -0.21
C ALA A 29 -10.26 0.43 -1.48
N TRP A 30 -11.49 0.08 -1.86
CA TRP A 30 -11.78 -0.68 -3.09
C TRP A 30 -11.41 0.06 -4.36
N VAL A 31 -11.79 1.34 -4.48
CA VAL A 31 -11.41 2.16 -5.64
C VAL A 31 -9.88 2.22 -5.78
N SER A 32 -9.17 2.43 -4.68
CA SER A 32 -7.70 2.45 -4.70
C SER A 32 -7.07 1.11 -5.09
N ALA A 33 -7.65 -0.01 -4.65
CA ALA A 33 -7.16 -1.35 -4.96
C ALA A 33 -7.44 -1.74 -6.41
N ILE A 34 -8.63 -1.46 -6.93
CA ILE A 34 -8.98 -1.69 -8.34
C ILE A 34 -8.03 -0.90 -9.25
N LEU A 35 -7.81 0.38 -8.91
CA LEU A 35 -6.89 1.24 -9.66
C LEU A 35 -5.46 0.67 -9.63
N ARG A 36 -5.00 0.18 -8.48
CA ARG A 36 -3.70 -0.49 -8.36
C ARG A 36 -3.60 -1.73 -9.24
N VAL A 37 -4.60 -2.62 -9.19
CA VAL A 37 -4.63 -3.85 -9.99
C VAL A 37 -4.62 -3.53 -11.47
N TYR A 38 -5.38 -2.53 -11.91
CA TYR A 38 -5.37 -2.05 -13.30
C TYR A 38 -3.98 -1.59 -13.74
N VAL A 39 -3.29 -0.77 -12.92
CA VAL A 39 -1.93 -0.32 -13.23
C VAL A 39 -0.93 -1.46 -13.27
N ARG A 40 -0.97 -2.35 -12.29
CA ARG A 40 0.05 -3.40 -12.17
C ARG A 40 -0.15 -4.50 -13.22
N SER A 41 -1.40 -4.88 -13.48
CA SER A 41 -1.76 -5.92 -14.44
C SER A 41 -1.76 -5.40 -15.89
N ALA A 42 -2.54 -4.36 -16.20
CA ALA A 42 -2.72 -3.92 -17.58
C ALA A 42 -1.58 -2.99 -18.07
N MET A 43 -1.17 -2.03 -17.25
CA MET A 43 -0.21 -1.00 -17.68
C MET A 43 1.26 -1.44 -17.52
N MET A 44 1.60 -2.07 -16.39
CA MET A 44 2.97 -2.47 -16.06
C MET A 44 3.26 -3.94 -16.37
N ARG A 45 2.23 -4.77 -16.59
CA ARG A 45 2.33 -6.23 -16.80
C ARG A 45 3.27 -6.92 -15.80
N SER A 46 3.25 -6.48 -14.56
CA SER A 46 4.15 -6.94 -13.50
C SER A 46 3.34 -7.08 -12.21
N PHE A 47 2.85 -8.29 -12.00
CA PHE A 47 2.14 -8.71 -10.80
C PHE A 47 3.14 -9.40 -9.86
N GLY A 48 3.33 -8.83 -8.66
CA GLY A 48 4.27 -9.34 -7.68
C GLY A 48 3.58 -9.92 -6.45
N TRP A 49 4.38 -10.52 -5.56
CA TRP A 49 3.92 -10.95 -4.22
C TRP A 49 3.29 -9.82 -3.40
N ASP A 50 3.81 -8.59 -3.55
CA ASP A 50 3.23 -7.39 -2.94
C ASP A 50 1.75 -7.19 -3.31
N ASP A 51 1.39 -7.45 -4.57
CA ASP A 51 0.02 -7.30 -5.06
C ASP A 51 -0.93 -8.39 -4.52
N TRP A 52 -0.44 -9.61 -4.32
CA TRP A 52 -1.21 -10.65 -3.64
C TRP A 52 -1.45 -10.31 -2.17
N THR A 53 -0.44 -9.79 -1.47
CA THR A 53 -0.58 -9.45 -0.05
C THR A 53 -1.54 -8.30 0.21
N ILE A 54 -1.56 -7.28 -0.66
CA ILE A 54 -2.55 -6.19 -0.54
C ILE A 54 -3.96 -6.64 -0.91
N MET A 55 -4.11 -7.60 -1.83
CA MET A 55 -5.41 -8.22 -2.14
C MET A 55 -5.94 -9.00 -0.93
N LEU A 56 -5.09 -9.75 -0.23
CA LEU A 56 -5.46 -10.38 1.04
C LEU A 56 -5.84 -9.36 2.11
N ALA A 57 -5.10 -8.25 2.20
CA ALA A 57 -5.40 -7.17 3.15
C ALA A 57 -6.78 -6.54 2.89
N ILE A 58 -7.14 -6.24 1.63
CA ILE A 58 -8.46 -5.66 1.32
C ILE A 58 -9.59 -6.66 1.50
N THR A 59 -9.36 -7.95 1.24
CA THR A 59 -10.36 -8.99 1.55
C THR A 59 -10.60 -9.08 3.06
N ALA A 60 -9.53 -9.13 3.87
CA ALA A 60 -9.63 -9.12 5.33
C ALA A 60 -10.33 -7.85 5.85
N PHE A 61 -10.01 -6.69 5.28
CA PHE A 61 -10.65 -5.42 5.61
C PHE A 61 -12.14 -5.40 5.24
N THR A 62 -12.51 -6.01 4.11
CA THR A 62 -13.92 -6.12 3.69
C THR A 62 -14.71 -6.99 4.66
N VAL A 63 -14.11 -8.10 5.11
CA VAL A 63 -14.70 -8.97 6.15
C VAL A 63 -14.86 -8.19 7.47
N GLN A 64 -13.85 -7.43 7.88
CA GLN A 64 -13.90 -6.55 9.06
C GLN A 64 -15.06 -5.54 8.95
N CYS A 65 -15.16 -4.84 7.83
CA CYS A 65 -16.26 -3.91 7.55
C CYS A 65 -17.63 -4.62 7.53
N GLY A 66 -17.69 -5.87 7.06
CA GLY A 66 -18.92 -6.67 7.09
C GLY A 66 -19.45 -6.88 8.51
N TYR A 67 -18.58 -7.27 9.45
CA TYR A 67 -18.97 -7.51 10.85
C TYR A 67 -19.49 -6.25 11.54
N ILE A 68 -18.78 -5.12 11.41
CA ILE A 68 -19.20 -3.88 12.07
C ILE A 68 -20.48 -3.30 11.44
N LEU A 69 -20.69 -3.47 10.13
CA LEU A 69 -21.95 -3.10 9.49
C LEU A 69 -23.11 -3.97 9.98
N ASN A 70 -22.88 -5.26 10.25
CA ASN A 70 -23.90 -6.13 10.83
C ASN A 70 -24.27 -5.69 12.26
N VAL A 71 -23.26 -5.46 13.11
CA VAL A 71 -23.44 -4.94 14.48
C VAL A 71 -24.22 -3.63 14.46
N THR A 72 -23.84 -2.71 13.59
CA THR A 72 -24.50 -1.40 13.46
C THR A 72 -25.96 -1.56 13.03
N ARG A 73 -26.27 -2.48 12.11
CA ARG A 73 -27.66 -2.77 11.71
C ARG A 73 -28.49 -3.36 12.84
N MET A 74 -27.91 -4.24 13.65
CA MET A 74 -28.59 -4.84 14.80
C MET A 74 -28.92 -3.77 15.86
N GLU A 75 -27.98 -2.85 16.11
CA GLU A 75 -28.15 -1.70 17.01
C GLU A 75 -29.20 -0.69 16.52
N LEU A 76 -29.34 -0.50 15.20
CA LEU A 76 -30.41 0.35 14.62
C LEU A 76 -31.82 -0.27 14.76
N GLN A 77 -31.92 -1.57 14.97
CA GLN A 77 -33.19 -2.30 15.07
C GLN A 77 -33.29 -3.09 16.38
N PRO A 78 -33.17 -2.43 17.54
CA PRO A 78 -33.05 -3.12 18.83
C PRO A 78 -34.26 -4.01 19.13
N GLN A 79 -35.45 -3.60 18.68
CA GLN A 79 -36.69 -4.37 18.86
C GLN A 79 -36.67 -5.77 18.22
N LYS A 80 -35.86 -5.97 17.18
CA LYS A 80 -35.75 -7.25 16.46
C LYS A 80 -34.70 -8.18 17.06
N TYR A 81 -33.71 -7.62 17.74
CA TYR A 81 -32.52 -8.34 18.19
C TYR A 81 -32.33 -8.38 19.71
N ASN A 82 -33.29 -7.88 20.50
CA ASN A 82 -33.26 -7.92 21.97
C ASN A 82 -33.50 -9.33 22.57
N ASN A 83 -33.27 -10.39 21.81
CA ASN A 83 -33.37 -11.78 22.25
C ASN A 83 -31.99 -12.33 22.57
N VAL A 84 -31.91 -13.39 23.39
CA VAL A 84 -30.64 -14.05 23.77
C VAL A 84 -29.80 -14.44 22.54
N SER A 85 -30.45 -14.92 21.47
CA SER A 85 -29.78 -15.23 20.21
C SER A 85 -29.20 -13.99 19.52
N GLY A 86 -29.87 -12.84 19.59
CA GLY A 86 -29.39 -11.59 18.99
C GLY A 86 -28.15 -11.06 19.73
N ILE A 87 -28.17 -11.10 21.06
CA ILE A 87 -27.01 -10.72 21.89
C ILE A 87 -25.82 -11.64 21.61
N SER A 88 -26.04 -12.96 21.47
CA SER A 88 -24.97 -13.90 21.14
C SER A 88 -24.32 -13.60 19.78
N THR A 89 -25.12 -13.30 18.75
CA THR A 89 -24.62 -12.94 17.43
C THR A 89 -23.84 -11.63 17.48
N LEU A 90 -24.36 -10.62 18.20
CA LEU A 90 -23.71 -9.32 18.36
C LEU A 90 -22.32 -9.46 19.00
N VAL A 91 -22.22 -10.21 20.09
CA VAL A 91 -20.93 -10.46 20.77
C VAL A 91 -19.96 -11.17 19.83
N THR A 92 -20.44 -12.19 19.11
CA THR A 92 -19.63 -12.95 18.14
C THR A 92 -19.10 -12.05 17.03
N ASP A 93 -19.92 -11.15 16.49
CA ASP A 93 -19.53 -10.22 15.45
C ASP A 93 -18.51 -9.17 15.93
N ILE A 94 -18.61 -8.69 17.18
CA ILE A 94 -17.62 -7.77 17.77
C ILE A 94 -16.24 -8.44 17.91
N ILE A 95 -16.22 -9.72 18.30
CA ILE A 95 -14.97 -10.49 18.44
C ILE A 95 -14.39 -10.78 17.06
N ALA A 96 -15.23 -11.17 16.11
CA ALA A 96 -14.82 -11.41 14.73
C ALA A 96 -14.30 -10.12 14.06
N PHE A 97 -14.91 -8.97 14.35
CA PHE A 97 -14.40 -7.64 13.98
C PHE A 97 -13.01 -7.39 14.56
N SER A 98 -12.82 -7.65 15.85
CA SER A 98 -11.54 -7.41 16.54
C SER A 98 -10.42 -8.35 16.04
N GLY A 99 -10.76 -9.61 15.73
CA GLY A 99 -9.83 -10.57 15.13
C GLY A 99 -9.48 -10.21 13.68
N SER A 100 -10.48 -9.86 12.86
CA SER A 100 -10.25 -9.44 11.48
C SER A 100 -9.45 -8.13 11.39
N TYR A 101 -9.59 -7.21 12.35
CA TYR A 101 -8.71 -6.05 12.49
C TYR A 101 -7.23 -6.46 12.62
N ALA A 102 -6.92 -7.40 13.52
CA ALA A 102 -5.55 -7.87 13.73
C ALA A 102 -4.96 -8.49 12.44
N MET A 103 -5.73 -9.34 11.75
CA MET A 103 -5.31 -9.96 10.49
C MET A 103 -5.11 -8.94 9.38
N THR A 104 -6.01 -7.96 9.26
CA THR A 104 -5.89 -6.87 8.28
C THR A 104 -4.60 -6.08 8.51
N GLY A 105 -4.27 -5.77 9.77
CA GLY A 105 -3.02 -5.10 10.14
C GLY A 105 -1.78 -5.91 9.75
N VAL A 106 -1.79 -7.22 9.96
CA VAL A 106 -0.68 -8.11 9.57
C VAL A 106 -0.47 -8.10 8.05
N PHE A 107 -1.53 -8.30 7.26
CA PHE A 107 -1.42 -8.30 5.80
C PHE A 107 -0.99 -6.95 5.24
N LEU A 108 -1.52 -5.86 5.81
CA LEU A 108 -1.13 -4.49 5.47
C LEU A 108 0.37 -4.28 5.67
N LYS A 109 0.91 -4.68 6.82
CA LYS A 109 2.34 -4.51 7.14
C LYS A 109 3.25 -5.37 6.29
N ILE A 110 2.82 -6.59 5.95
CA ILE A 110 3.57 -7.44 5.03
C ILE A 110 3.64 -6.78 3.64
N SER A 111 2.53 -6.25 3.12
CA SER A 111 2.54 -5.51 1.84
C SER A 111 3.42 -4.25 1.92
N LEU A 112 3.27 -3.43 2.95
CA LEU A 112 4.13 -2.26 3.19
C LEU A 112 5.62 -2.63 3.22
N GLY A 113 5.96 -3.71 3.93
CA GLY A 113 7.33 -4.18 4.03
C GLY A 113 7.89 -4.66 2.69
N PHE A 114 7.13 -5.41 1.89
CA PHE A 114 7.54 -5.78 0.53
C PHE A 114 7.71 -4.57 -0.38
N PHE A 115 6.83 -3.58 -0.27
CA PHE A 115 6.95 -2.32 -0.98
C PHE A 115 8.25 -1.59 -0.61
N PHE A 116 8.61 -1.52 0.68
CA PHE A 116 9.87 -0.92 1.12
C PHE A 116 11.11 -1.71 0.71
N LEU A 117 11.07 -3.04 0.76
CA LEU A 117 12.17 -3.92 0.32
C LEU A 117 12.50 -3.73 -1.16
N ARG A 118 11.52 -3.33 -1.98
CA ARG A 118 11.73 -3.00 -3.40
C ARG A 118 12.48 -1.69 -3.59
N ILE A 119 12.33 -0.73 -2.68
CA ILE A 119 12.95 0.60 -2.77
C ILE A 119 14.34 0.59 -2.14
N ILE A 120 14.49 -0.07 -1.00
CA ILE A 120 15.71 -0.08 -0.22
C ILE A 120 16.60 -1.22 -0.72
N ILE A 121 17.83 -0.88 -1.11
CA ILE A 121 18.82 -1.85 -1.63
C ILE A 121 19.82 -2.25 -0.52
N GLU A 122 20.06 -1.35 0.44
CA GLU A 122 21.07 -1.53 1.49
C GLU A 122 20.72 -2.69 2.45
N PRO A 123 21.65 -3.65 2.68
CA PRO A 123 21.33 -4.91 3.35
C PRO A 123 20.96 -4.73 4.83
N TRP A 124 21.65 -3.82 5.55
CA TRP A 124 21.32 -3.50 6.94
C TRP A 124 19.87 -3.01 7.08
N LYS A 125 19.46 -2.09 6.21
CA LYS A 125 18.09 -1.54 6.22
C LYS A 125 17.05 -2.57 5.82
N ARG A 126 17.37 -3.48 4.89
CA ARG A 126 16.51 -4.63 4.56
C ARG A 126 16.30 -5.55 5.74
N MET A 127 17.35 -5.85 6.50
CA MET A 127 17.25 -6.67 7.71
C MET A 127 16.30 -6.04 8.72
N VAL A 128 16.38 -4.73 8.95
CA VAL A 128 15.43 -4.02 9.84
C VAL A 128 13.98 -4.19 9.37
N ILE A 129 13.70 -4.08 8.07
CA ILE A 129 12.35 -4.28 7.53
C ILE A 129 11.87 -5.71 7.77
N TYR A 130 12.71 -6.72 7.53
CA TYR A 130 12.35 -8.12 7.82
C TYR A 130 12.05 -8.34 9.29
N ILE A 131 12.85 -7.76 10.20
CA ILE A 131 12.61 -7.84 11.64
C ILE A 131 11.28 -7.16 12.00
N CYS A 132 11.03 -5.95 11.50
CA CYS A 132 9.77 -5.24 11.78
C CYS A 132 8.55 -5.99 11.24
N MET A 133 8.64 -6.59 10.05
CA MET A 133 7.58 -7.46 9.51
C MET A 133 7.38 -8.69 10.39
N ALA A 134 8.44 -9.43 10.72
CA ALA A 134 8.36 -10.64 11.54
C ALA A 134 7.76 -10.35 12.92
N VAL A 135 8.24 -9.32 13.61
CA VAL A 135 7.72 -8.88 14.91
C VAL A 135 6.24 -8.53 14.79
N SER A 136 5.86 -7.69 13.81
CA SER A 136 4.46 -7.29 13.64
C SER A 136 3.55 -8.48 13.34
N THR A 137 3.99 -9.42 12.51
CA THR A 137 3.25 -10.63 12.17
C THR A 137 3.08 -11.53 13.39
N VAL A 138 4.15 -11.79 14.14
CA VAL A 138 4.09 -12.65 15.33
C VAL A 138 3.15 -12.06 16.39
N PHE A 139 3.32 -10.78 16.74
CA PHE A 139 2.48 -10.14 17.74
C PHE A 139 1.03 -9.98 17.27
N GLY A 140 0.81 -9.70 15.98
CA GLY A 140 -0.55 -9.63 15.41
C GLY A 140 -1.26 -10.99 15.43
N LEU A 141 -0.56 -12.09 15.12
CA LEU A 141 -1.11 -13.44 15.19
C LEU A 141 -1.39 -13.88 16.63
N VAL A 142 -0.51 -13.56 17.57
CA VAL A 142 -0.73 -13.83 19.01
C VAL A 142 -1.95 -13.05 19.50
N TYR A 143 -2.05 -11.76 19.16
CA TYR A 143 -3.19 -10.93 19.53
C TYR A 143 -4.50 -11.42 18.92
N PHE A 144 -4.49 -11.83 17.64
CA PHE A 144 -5.61 -12.52 17.00
C PHE A 144 -6.03 -13.77 17.78
N GLY A 145 -5.06 -14.63 18.14
CA GLY A 145 -5.33 -15.84 18.91
C GLY A 145 -5.96 -15.57 20.28
N ILE A 146 -5.44 -14.59 21.01
CA ILE A 146 -5.96 -14.19 22.33
C ILE A 146 -7.40 -13.69 22.21
N ILE A 147 -7.72 -12.87 21.21
CA ILE A 147 -9.06 -12.30 21.04
C ILE A 147 -10.06 -13.35 20.53
N THR A 148 -9.68 -14.13 19.52
CA THR A 148 -10.61 -15.06 18.86
C THR A 148 -10.82 -16.33 19.67
N PHE A 149 -9.78 -16.85 20.32
CA PHE A 149 -9.83 -18.11 21.07
C PHE A 149 -9.77 -17.93 22.60
N GLY A 150 -9.79 -16.69 23.10
CA GLY A 150 -9.67 -16.41 24.54
C GLY A 150 -10.78 -16.98 25.41
N CYS A 151 -11.92 -17.35 24.82
CA CYS A 151 -13.01 -18.07 25.50
C CYS A 151 -13.23 -19.48 24.92
N GLY A 152 -12.28 -20.03 24.17
CA GLY A 152 -12.44 -21.31 23.47
C GLY A 152 -13.15 -21.16 22.13
N ASN A 153 -14.31 -21.81 21.95
CA ASN A 153 -15.02 -21.83 20.66
C ASN A 153 -15.80 -20.51 20.44
N PRO A 154 -15.54 -19.77 19.34
CA PRO A 154 -16.20 -18.49 19.07
C PRO A 154 -17.74 -18.60 18.96
N LYS A 155 -18.29 -19.78 18.64
CA LYS A 155 -19.75 -19.99 18.58
C LYS A 155 -20.45 -20.01 19.95
N GLN A 156 -19.71 -20.25 21.03
CA GLN A 156 -20.24 -20.37 22.39
C GLN A 156 -19.72 -19.26 23.31
N PHE A 157 -19.23 -18.15 22.72
CA PHE A 157 -18.55 -17.11 23.47
C PHE A 157 -19.42 -16.53 24.60
N LEU A 158 -20.69 -16.24 24.32
CA LEU A 158 -21.61 -15.68 25.31
C LEU A 158 -21.81 -16.62 26.51
N ILE A 159 -22.01 -17.92 26.24
CA ILE A 159 -22.22 -18.94 27.27
C ILE A 159 -20.96 -19.07 28.14
N ARG A 160 -19.79 -19.18 27.51
CA ARG A 160 -18.51 -19.33 28.23
C ARG A 160 -18.07 -18.07 28.99
N THR A 161 -18.53 -16.90 28.55
CA THR A 161 -18.36 -15.64 29.29
C THR A 161 -19.15 -15.68 30.58
N VAL A 162 -20.40 -16.15 30.54
CA VAL A 162 -21.25 -16.31 31.74
C VAL A 162 -20.70 -17.38 32.68
N GLU A 163 -20.08 -18.43 32.14
CA GLU A 163 -19.45 -19.52 32.92
C GLU A 163 -18.07 -19.15 33.50
N ASN A 164 -17.57 -17.91 33.32
CA ASN A 164 -16.24 -17.47 33.75
C ASN A 164 -15.07 -18.35 33.21
N GLN A 165 -15.27 -19.03 32.08
CA GLN A 165 -14.25 -19.87 31.44
C GLN A 165 -13.35 -19.09 30.45
N CYS A 166 -13.57 -17.78 30.36
CA CYS A 166 -12.82 -16.87 29.51
C CYS A 166 -11.51 -16.41 30.17
N ILE A 167 -10.50 -16.17 29.35
CA ILE A 167 -9.31 -15.42 29.74
C ILE A 167 -9.72 -14.05 30.31
N SER A 168 -9.03 -13.61 31.37
CA SER A 168 -9.36 -12.35 32.04
C SER A 168 -9.16 -11.15 31.10
N ILE A 169 -10.25 -10.41 30.87
CA ILE A 169 -10.23 -9.21 30.01
C ILE A 169 -9.28 -8.16 30.60
N THR A 170 -9.37 -7.94 31.91
CA THR A 170 -8.54 -6.98 32.64
C THR A 170 -7.09 -7.41 32.80
N GLY A 171 -6.83 -8.71 32.95
CA GLY A 171 -5.49 -9.23 33.21
C GLY A 171 -4.68 -9.56 31.96
N VAL A 172 -5.33 -9.90 30.84
CA VAL A 172 -4.63 -10.38 29.63
C VAL A 172 -5.04 -9.60 28.39
N VAL A 173 -6.33 -9.42 28.11
CA VAL A 173 -6.79 -8.80 26.85
C VAL A 173 -6.40 -7.32 26.75
N ILE A 174 -6.65 -6.54 27.82
CA ILE A 174 -6.30 -5.12 27.85
C ILE A 174 -4.77 -4.91 27.75
N PRO A 175 -3.93 -5.57 28.58
CA PRO A 175 -2.48 -5.48 28.43
C PRO A 175 -1.97 -5.92 27.06
N ALA A 176 -2.50 -7.01 26.50
CA ALA A 176 -2.13 -7.47 25.15
C ALA A 176 -2.47 -6.44 24.07
N SER A 177 -3.63 -5.76 24.18
CA SER A 177 -4.03 -4.68 23.27
C SER A 177 -3.08 -3.48 23.36
N TYR A 178 -2.62 -3.15 24.57
CA TYR A 178 -1.62 -2.09 24.79
C TYR A 178 -0.29 -2.43 24.14
N VAL A 179 0.23 -3.64 24.38
CA VAL A 179 1.49 -4.10 23.77
C VAL A 179 1.37 -4.13 22.25
N HIS A 180 0.28 -4.69 21.71
CA HIS A 180 0.03 -4.74 20.28
C HIS A 180 0.01 -3.34 19.66
N THR A 181 -0.72 -2.39 20.26
CA THR A 181 -0.81 -1.01 19.75
C THR A 181 0.52 -0.27 19.83
N ALA A 182 1.28 -0.44 20.91
CA ALA A 182 2.59 0.18 21.08
C ALA A 182 3.60 -0.34 20.04
N LEU A 183 3.66 -1.65 19.84
CA LEU A 183 4.52 -2.28 18.82
C LEU A 183 4.08 -1.90 17.41
N ASN A 184 2.76 -1.81 17.17
CA ASN A 184 2.21 -1.36 15.90
C ASN A 184 2.71 0.04 15.56
N ALA A 185 2.58 0.99 16.49
CA ALA A 185 3.08 2.35 16.30
C ALA A 185 4.60 2.38 16.12
N ALA A 186 5.36 1.70 16.99
CA ALA A 186 6.82 1.69 16.91
C ALA A 186 7.34 1.18 15.56
N THR A 187 6.76 0.09 15.05
CA THR A 187 7.14 -0.47 13.74
C THR A 187 6.77 0.45 12.58
N ASP A 188 5.66 1.20 12.67
CA ASP A 188 5.29 2.20 11.66
C ASP A 188 6.30 3.35 11.59
N TRP A 189 6.76 3.87 12.75
CA TRP A 189 7.80 4.91 12.81
C TRP A 189 9.12 4.41 12.24
N ILE A 190 9.54 3.19 12.58
CA ILE A 190 10.78 2.59 12.06
C ILE A 190 10.69 2.44 10.54
N MET A 191 9.60 1.89 10.02
CA MET A 191 9.39 1.72 8.57
C MET A 191 9.29 3.05 7.84
N ALA A 192 8.70 4.09 8.45
CA ALA A 192 8.58 5.43 7.86
C ALA A 192 9.92 6.19 7.83
N LEU A 193 10.79 6.02 8.84
CA LEU A 193 12.09 6.69 8.93
C LEU A 193 13.14 6.11 7.97
N LEU A 194 13.11 4.79 7.74
CA LEU A 194 14.03 4.07 6.86
C LEU A 194 14.19 4.67 5.43
N PRO A 195 13.12 4.97 4.68
CA PRO A 195 13.24 5.58 3.35
C PRO A 195 13.80 7.01 3.42
N ILE A 196 13.51 7.78 4.47
CA ILE A 196 13.99 9.17 4.61
C ILE A 196 15.49 9.20 4.78
N LEU A 197 16.03 8.39 5.68
CA LEU A 197 17.47 8.29 5.92
C LEU A 197 18.22 7.85 4.66
N THR A 198 17.57 7.04 3.83
CA THR A 198 18.12 6.61 2.53
C THR A 198 18.11 7.73 1.51
N ILE A 199 17.04 8.52 1.45
CA ILE A 199 16.86 9.59 0.47
C ILE A 199 17.67 10.84 0.80
N TRP A 200 17.92 11.11 2.08
CA TRP A 200 18.77 12.24 2.50
C TRP A 200 20.22 12.08 2.06
N LYS A 201 20.73 10.85 2.04
CA LYS A 201 22.13 10.57 1.67
C LYS A 201 22.37 10.46 0.16
N LEU A 202 21.32 10.36 -0.65
CA LEU A 202 21.43 10.08 -2.08
C LEU A 202 20.76 11.18 -2.92
N SER A 203 21.44 11.64 -3.97
CA SER A 203 20.94 12.64 -4.92
C SER A 203 19.85 12.06 -5.84
N MET A 204 18.70 11.71 -5.26
CA MET A 204 17.58 11.11 -5.97
C MET A 204 16.75 12.15 -6.75
N PRO A 205 16.09 11.73 -7.85
CA PRO A 205 15.15 12.57 -8.60
C PRO A 205 14.04 13.12 -7.69
N ARG A 206 13.62 14.37 -7.92
CA ARG A 206 12.60 15.08 -7.10
C ARG A 206 11.30 14.27 -6.91
N ILE A 207 10.89 13.54 -7.94
CA ILE A 207 9.71 12.66 -7.87
C ILE A 207 9.88 11.52 -6.87
N THR A 208 11.07 10.91 -6.75
CA THR A 208 11.33 9.88 -5.72
C THR A 208 11.24 10.47 -4.32
N LYS A 209 11.73 11.70 -4.13
CA LYS A 209 11.67 12.41 -2.84
C LYS A 209 10.22 12.71 -2.44
N PHE A 210 9.39 13.16 -3.39
CA PHE A 210 7.98 13.42 -3.16
C PHE A 210 7.24 12.19 -2.60
N TRP A 211 7.37 11.03 -3.26
CA TRP A 211 6.69 9.81 -2.82
C TRP A 211 7.15 9.32 -1.43
N ALA A 212 8.40 9.55 -1.07
CA ALA A 212 8.88 9.22 0.26
C ALA A 212 8.29 10.13 1.35
N TYR A 213 8.11 11.42 1.06
CA TYR A 213 7.39 12.32 1.97
C TYR A 213 5.92 11.91 2.12
N VAL A 214 5.28 11.49 1.03
CA VAL A 214 3.91 10.95 1.06
C VAL A 214 3.85 9.70 1.96
N LEU A 215 4.76 8.75 1.79
CA LEU A 215 4.82 7.55 2.63
C LEU A 215 5.09 7.86 4.11
N LEU A 216 5.96 8.83 4.41
CA LEU A 216 6.19 9.30 5.77
C LEU A 216 4.92 9.89 6.37
N ALA A 217 4.24 10.77 5.64
CA ALA A 217 3.00 11.40 6.10
C ALA A 217 1.93 10.34 6.40
N LEU A 218 1.86 9.29 5.60
CA LEU A 218 0.91 8.20 5.76
C LEU A 218 1.26 7.32 6.98
N GLY A 219 2.54 7.00 7.19
CA GLY A 219 2.99 6.29 8.40
C GLY A 219 2.77 7.10 9.67
N ALA A 220 3.04 8.41 9.63
CA ALA A 220 2.77 9.32 10.74
C ALA A 220 1.26 9.42 11.03
N ALA A 221 0.43 9.56 10.00
CA ALA A 221 -1.03 9.59 10.15
C ALA A 221 -1.55 8.28 10.75
N GLY A 222 -1.09 7.12 10.26
CA GLY A 222 -1.47 5.81 10.80
C GLY A 222 -1.07 5.63 12.28
N SER A 223 0.13 6.10 12.65
CA SER A 223 0.57 6.09 14.04
C SER A 223 -0.25 7.04 14.92
N ILE A 224 -0.60 8.24 14.44
CA ILE A 224 -1.45 9.19 15.19
C ILE A 224 -2.83 8.57 15.43
N VAL A 225 -3.42 7.93 14.42
CA VAL A 225 -4.70 7.21 14.57
C VAL A 225 -4.58 6.09 15.61
N SER A 226 -3.49 5.31 15.57
CA SER A 226 -3.22 4.25 16.56
C SER A 226 -3.09 4.80 17.99
N LEU A 227 -2.42 5.95 18.17
CA LEU A 227 -2.27 6.63 19.46
C LEU A 227 -3.59 7.21 19.97
N ILE A 228 -4.43 7.74 19.08
CA ILE A 228 -5.77 8.18 19.47
C ILE A 228 -6.60 6.97 19.92
N ARG A 229 -6.52 5.85 19.20
CA ARG A 229 -7.19 4.60 19.60
C ARG A 229 -6.73 4.12 20.98
N PHE A 230 -5.43 4.22 21.28
CA PHE A 230 -4.86 3.89 22.59
C PHE A 230 -5.60 4.62 23.73
N GLY A 231 -5.91 5.90 23.56
CA GLY A 231 -6.64 6.70 24.56
C GLY A 231 -8.08 6.23 24.83
N TYR A 232 -8.67 5.45 23.92
CA TYR A 232 -10.02 4.90 24.07
C TYR A 232 -10.05 3.44 24.56
N VAL A 233 -8.89 2.78 24.71
CA VAL A 233 -8.81 1.37 25.18
C VAL A 233 -9.40 1.22 26.59
N GLU A 234 -9.20 2.20 27.48
CA GLU A 234 -9.81 2.18 28.82
C GLU A 234 -11.34 2.26 28.79
N GLY A 235 -11.91 2.76 27.70
CA GLY A 235 -13.36 2.81 27.49
C GLY A 235 -14.00 1.47 27.19
N ILE A 236 -13.21 0.40 27.07
CA ILE A 236 -13.67 -1.00 27.03
C ILE A 236 -14.02 -1.48 28.45
N ARG A 237 -13.65 -0.75 29.51
CA ARG A 237 -14.11 -1.08 30.87
C ARG A 237 -15.60 -0.76 31.01
N PRO A 238 -16.39 -1.65 31.65
CA PRO A 238 -17.81 -1.40 31.85
C PRO A 238 -18.01 -0.11 32.68
N GLY A 239 -18.75 0.85 32.13
CA GLY A 239 -18.96 2.17 32.73
C GLY A 239 -19.98 3.03 31.98
N LYS A 240 -20.34 4.19 32.53
CA LYS A 240 -21.39 5.08 31.99
C LYS A 240 -21.12 5.59 30.56
N HIS A 241 -19.89 5.54 30.09
CA HIS A 241 -19.48 5.98 28.73
C HIS A 241 -19.04 4.84 27.81
N PHE A 242 -19.22 3.59 28.22
CA PHE A 242 -18.76 2.39 27.51
C PHE A 242 -19.20 2.36 26.04
N PHE A 243 -20.49 2.54 25.76
CA PHE A 243 -21.01 2.50 24.38
C PHE A 243 -20.41 3.58 23.48
N LYS A 244 -20.26 4.80 23.99
CA LYS A 244 -19.72 5.93 23.23
C LYS A 244 -18.24 5.77 22.95
N GLN A 245 -17.47 5.30 23.93
CA GLN A 245 -16.03 5.08 23.78
C GLN A 245 -15.74 3.86 22.90
N SER A 246 -16.52 2.78 23.03
CA SER A 246 -16.42 1.58 22.19
C SER A 246 -16.75 1.87 20.73
N ALA A 247 -17.77 2.70 20.46
CA ALA A 247 -18.08 3.14 19.10
C ALA A 247 -16.92 3.93 18.46
N LYS A 248 -16.36 4.90 19.19
CA LYS A 248 -15.17 5.64 18.71
C LYS A 248 -13.99 4.71 18.46
N PHE A 249 -13.76 3.76 19.35
CA PHE A 249 -12.72 2.73 19.19
C PHE A 249 -12.92 1.91 17.91
N ALA A 250 -14.14 1.46 17.62
CA ALA A 250 -14.47 0.74 16.40
C ALA A 250 -14.23 1.60 15.15
N LEU A 251 -14.61 2.88 15.20
CA LEU A 251 -14.36 3.83 14.10
C LEU A 251 -12.86 3.92 13.78
N TYR A 252 -12.02 4.20 14.76
CA TYR A 252 -10.57 4.28 14.55
C TYR A 252 -9.97 2.96 14.05
N SER A 253 -10.52 1.82 14.49
CA SER A 253 -10.09 0.48 14.06
C SER A 253 -10.41 0.17 12.59
N ILE A 254 -11.28 0.93 11.93
CA ILE A 254 -11.57 0.83 10.49
C ILE A 254 -10.78 1.88 9.71
N PHE A 255 -10.72 3.10 10.22
CA PHE A 255 -10.00 4.20 9.57
C PHE A 255 -8.50 3.91 9.45
N GLU A 256 -7.89 3.33 10.48
CA GLU A 256 -6.46 2.99 10.48
C GLU A 256 -6.07 2.04 9.32
N PRO A 257 -6.61 0.81 9.22
CA PRO A 257 -6.29 -0.07 8.11
C PRO A 257 -6.82 0.47 6.77
N GLY A 258 -7.99 1.12 6.73
CA GLY A 258 -8.54 1.67 5.49
C GLY A 258 -7.67 2.76 4.87
N LEU A 259 -7.17 3.70 5.67
CA LEU A 259 -6.21 4.71 5.23
C LEU A 259 -4.87 4.07 4.86
N GLY A 260 -4.42 3.06 5.60
CA GLY A 260 -3.21 2.29 5.28
C GLY A 260 -3.29 1.59 3.92
N ILE A 261 -4.40 0.93 3.60
CA ILE A 261 -4.58 0.25 2.31
C ILE A 261 -4.58 1.28 1.18
N ALA A 262 -5.35 2.36 1.33
CA ALA A 262 -5.41 3.42 0.33
C ALA A 262 -4.02 4.05 0.10
N ALA A 263 -3.30 4.33 1.18
CA ALA A 263 -1.94 4.85 1.18
C ALA A 263 -0.96 4.00 0.35
N VAL A 264 -0.92 2.70 0.65
CA VAL A 264 -0.07 1.71 -0.05
C VAL A 264 -0.40 1.68 -1.53
N ASN A 265 -1.70 1.66 -1.85
CA ASN A 265 -2.16 1.65 -3.23
C ASN A 265 -1.72 2.91 -3.97
N PHE A 266 -1.94 4.10 -3.39
CA PHE A 266 -1.52 5.37 -3.99
C PHE A 266 -0.01 5.46 -4.22
N ALA A 267 0.81 4.95 -3.29
CA ALA A 267 2.26 4.94 -3.45
C ALA A 267 2.74 4.15 -4.69
N THR A 268 1.99 3.11 -5.10
CA THR A 268 2.30 2.32 -6.29
C THR A 268 1.81 2.92 -7.61
N LEU A 269 0.95 3.92 -7.57
CA LEU A 269 0.43 4.63 -8.75
C LEU A 269 1.38 5.68 -9.31
N ARG A 270 2.58 5.82 -8.73
CA ARG A 270 3.68 6.67 -9.20
C ARG A 270 3.86 6.76 -10.74
N PRO A 271 3.88 5.66 -11.52
CA PRO A 271 4.05 5.74 -12.97
C PRO A 271 2.83 6.32 -13.71
N LEU A 272 1.61 6.15 -13.19
CA LEU A 272 0.41 6.73 -13.80
C LEU A 272 0.41 8.26 -13.68
N PHE A 273 0.72 8.79 -12.50
CA PHE A 273 0.72 10.24 -12.28
C PHE A 273 1.71 10.94 -13.21
N LYS A 274 2.86 10.30 -13.50
CA LYS A 274 3.80 10.82 -14.49
C LYS A 274 3.19 10.89 -15.89
N LYS A 275 2.56 9.80 -16.37
CA LYS A 275 1.94 9.78 -17.71
C LYS A 275 0.72 10.72 -17.82
N CYS A 276 -0.11 10.80 -16.79
CA CYS A 276 -1.26 11.70 -16.76
C CYS A 276 -0.80 13.17 -16.79
N LEU A 277 0.24 13.53 -16.03
CA LEU A 277 0.81 14.87 -16.03
C LEU A 277 1.50 15.22 -17.36
N GLU A 278 2.17 14.27 -17.99
CA GLU A 278 2.75 14.44 -19.33
C GLU A 278 1.67 14.60 -20.40
N GLY A 279 0.59 13.82 -20.35
CA GLY A 279 -0.57 13.96 -21.24
C GLY A 279 -1.34 15.27 -21.06
N ALA A 280 -1.50 15.75 -19.81
CA ALA A 280 -2.12 17.04 -19.54
C ALA A 280 -1.27 18.22 -20.08
N LYS A 281 0.06 18.10 -20.00
CA LYS A 281 0.99 19.09 -20.57
C LYS A 281 0.98 19.08 -22.09
N SER A 282 0.89 17.92 -22.74
CA SER A 282 0.81 17.85 -24.22
C SER A 282 -0.49 18.43 -24.76
N VAL A 283 -1.62 18.22 -24.06
CA VAL A 283 -2.91 18.84 -24.40
C VAL A 283 -2.86 20.37 -24.26
N SER A 284 -2.24 20.88 -23.19
CA SER A 284 -2.04 22.33 -23.00
C SER A 284 -1.13 22.96 -24.06
N HIS A 285 -0.09 22.26 -24.52
CA HIS A 285 0.80 22.75 -25.58
C HIS A 285 0.15 22.76 -26.98
N SER A 286 -0.84 21.88 -27.22
CA SER A 286 -1.57 21.82 -28.48
C SER A 286 -2.58 22.96 -28.69
N GLN A 287 -2.97 23.68 -27.63
CA GLN A 287 -3.84 24.85 -27.72
C GLN A 287 -3.09 26.18 -27.94
N GLY A 288 -1.75 26.20 -27.84
CA GLY A 288 -0.92 27.40 -27.99
C GLY A 288 -0.36 27.68 -29.39
N SER A 289 -0.57 26.80 -30.38
CA SER A 289 -0.02 26.95 -31.74
C SER A 289 -1.10 27.05 -32.82
N ARG A 290 -1.99 28.04 -32.69
CA ARG A 290 -2.84 28.52 -33.79
C ARG A 290 -2.85 30.05 -33.81
N SER A 291 -1.70 30.67 -34.05
CA SER A 291 -1.62 32.07 -34.48
C SER A 291 -0.25 32.39 -35.08
N HIS A 292 -0.10 32.16 -36.38
CA HIS A 292 0.43 33.17 -37.33
C HIS A 292 0.49 32.55 -38.73
N GLY A 293 -0.57 32.78 -39.51
CA GLY A 293 -0.48 32.76 -40.97
C GLY A 293 0.34 33.97 -41.40
N GLY A 294 1.66 33.78 -41.50
CA GLY A 294 2.62 34.78 -41.94
C GLY A 294 3.30 34.35 -43.24
N ARG A 295 2.69 34.77 -44.35
CA ARG A 295 3.19 34.71 -45.74
C ARG A 295 4.66 35.14 -45.85
N LYS A 296 5.57 34.26 -46.30
CA LYS A 296 6.83 34.65 -47.00
C LYS A 296 7.24 33.63 -48.09
N THR A 297 7.25 34.16 -49.30
CA THR A 297 7.91 33.84 -50.57
C THR A 297 9.01 32.76 -50.65
N PRO A 298 9.15 32.07 -51.81
CA PRO A 298 10.31 31.23 -52.11
C PRO A 298 11.46 32.08 -52.66
N SER A 299 12.67 31.93 -52.12
CA SER A 299 13.89 32.50 -52.70
C SER A 299 14.99 31.43 -52.79
N MET A 300 15.17 30.94 -54.01
CA MET A 300 16.42 30.86 -54.77
C MET A 300 17.74 30.75 -53.99
N VAL A 301 18.40 29.60 -54.19
CA VAL A 301 19.84 29.36 -54.46
C VAL A 301 20.85 30.39 -53.94
N GLN A 302 21.76 29.95 -53.06
CA GLN A 302 23.16 30.35 -53.16
C GLN A 302 24.10 29.27 -52.59
N ASP A 303 24.81 28.61 -53.51
CA ASP A 303 25.93 27.72 -53.24
C ASP A 303 27.09 28.50 -52.60
N ILE A 304 27.61 27.99 -51.48
CA ILE A 304 28.90 28.41 -50.94
C ILE A 304 29.94 27.36 -51.36
N GLN A 305 30.73 27.74 -52.35
CA GLN A 305 31.99 27.12 -52.77
C GLN A 305 32.97 27.02 -51.60
N LEU A 306 33.32 25.81 -51.17
CA LEU A 306 34.52 25.56 -50.38
C LEU A 306 35.54 24.78 -51.22
N LYS A 307 36.55 25.52 -51.68
CA LYS A 307 37.72 25.06 -52.41
C LYS A 307 38.65 24.26 -51.48
N GLY A 308 39.04 23.08 -51.96
CA GLY A 308 40.40 22.55 -51.75
C GLY A 308 40.58 21.51 -50.66
N LEU A 309 40.50 20.23 -51.03
CA LEU A 309 41.38 19.13 -50.57
C LEU A 309 41.24 17.95 -51.56
N PRO A 310 42.34 17.31 -51.99
CA PRO A 310 42.29 16.35 -53.09
C PRO A 310 41.70 15.01 -52.67
N LEU A 311 40.78 14.53 -53.52
CA LEU A 311 40.17 13.20 -53.50
C LEU A 311 41.23 12.12 -53.75
N SER A 312 41.33 11.16 -52.81
CA SER A 312 41.75 9.80 -53.17
C SER A 312 40.55 9.05 -53.73
N ARG A 313 40.82 8.35 -54.81
CA ARG A 313 39.92 7.77 -55.79
C ARG A 313 39.58 6.33 -55.40
N SER A 314 38.29 5.97 -55.36
CA SER A 314 37.75 4.68 -55.84
C SER A 314 36.22 4.69 -55.89
N ARG A 315 35.68 4.33 -57.06
CA ARG A 315 34.29 4.04 -57.45
C ARG A 315 34.22 2.52 -57.76
N PRO A 316 33.07 1.93 -58.16
CA PRO A 316 31.67 2.06 -57.74
C PRO A 316 31.02 0.67 -57.53
N GLY A 317 29.74 0.59 -57.11
CA GLY A 317 28.99 -0.67 -57.16
C GLY A 317 27.58 -0.58 -56.59
N ASP A 318 26.66 -0.06 -57.42
CA ASP A 318 25.25 -0.41 -57.61
C ASP A 318 24.27 -0.63 -56.44
N GLY A 319 23.09 0.01 -56.55
CA GLY A 319 21.84 -0.53 -55.99
C GLY A 319 20.86 0.48 -55.42
N PHE A 320 20.24 1.30 -56.27
CA PHE A 320 19.03 2.07 -55.92
C PHE A 320 17.80 1.14 -55.93
N ARG A 321 16.99 1.13 -54.85
CA ARG A 321 15.54 0.85 -54.87
C ARG A 321 14.86 1.41 -53.62
N THR A 322 14.09 2.47 -53.83
CA THR A 322 12.97 2.92 -52.99
C THR A 322 11.79 1.96 -53.11
N PHE A 323 11.02 1.71 -52.04
CA PHE A 323 9.58 1.47 -52.18
C PHE A 323 8.83 1.76 -50.87
N ASP A 324 7.69 2.45 -51.04
CA ASP A 324 6.69 2.82 -50.06
C ASP A 324 5.80 1.64 -49.61
N THR A 325 5.10 1.90 -48.51
CA THR A 325 4.06 1.18 -47.75
C THR A 325 3.01 0.36 -48.52
N SER A 326 2.64 -0.83 -48.00
CA SER A 326 1.25 -1.22 -47.61
C SER A 326 1.15 -2.67 -47.07
N GLU A 327 0.41 -2.78 -45.96
CA GLU A 327 -0.52 -3.84 -45.48
C GLU A 327 -0.24 -5.37 -45.55
N ASP A 328 -0.48 -5.97 -44.38
CA ASP A 328 -1.15 -7.23 -44.05
C ASP A 328 -0.49 -8.63 -44.20
N ASP A 329 -0.35 -9.22 -43.00
CA ASP A 329 -0.82 -10.55 -42.57
C ASP A 329 0.17 -11.71 -42.32
N ASP A 330 -0.02 -12.21 -41.09
CA ASP A 330 0.23 -13.50 -40.44
C ASP A 330 1.49 -14.37 -40.64
N SER A 331 1.86 -14.97 -39.49
CA SER A 331 2.46 -16.30 -39.31
C SER A 331 3.93 -16.44 -38.86
N ARG A 332 4.06 -16.91 -37.61
CA ARG A 332 5.07 -17.87 -37.06
C ARG A 332 6.42 -17.35 -36.55
N GLY A 333 6.76 -17.83 -35.35
CA GLY A 333 8.12 -18.26 -35.04
C GLY A 333 8.68 -17.75 -33.72
N TRP A 334 8.52 -18.54 -32.65
CA TRP A 334 9.31 -18.42 -31.43
C TRP A 334 10.80 -18.54 -31.77
N THR A 335 11.60 -17.56 -31.36
CA THR A 335 13.07 -17.68 -31.38
C THR A 335 13.57 -17.99 -29.97
N GLU A 336 13.95 -19.25 -29.83
CA GLU A 336 14.63 -19.86 -28.71
C GLU A 336 16.06 -19.29 -28.63
N ILE A 337 16.43 -18.69 -27.49
CA ILE A 337 17.80 -18.23 -27.24
C ILE A 337 18.61 -19.46 -26.83
N SER A 338 19.33 -20.05 -27.78
CA SER A 338 20.35 -21.06 -27.49
C SER A 338 21.65 -20.37 -27.10
N ILE A 339 22.09 -20.60 -25.86
CA ILE A 339 23.39 -20.19 -25.36
C ILE A 339 24.40 -21.24 -25.83
N SER A 340 25.32 -20.85 -26.72
CA SER A 340 26.43 -21.69 -27.16
C SER A 340 27.42 -21.89 -26.00
N THR A 341 27.81 -23.13 -25.75
CA THR A 341 28.76 -23.58 -24.72
C THR A 341 30.22 -23.18 -24.99
N GLN A 342 30.50 -22.36 -26.01
CA GLN A 342 31.86 -21.90 -26.34
C GLN A 342 32.30 -20.62 -25.62
N ASP A 343 31.40 -19.90 -24.94
CA ASP A 343 31.74 -18.65 -24.24
C ASP A 343 32.21 -18.86 -22.79
N LEU A 344 32.09 -20.08 -22.25
CA LEU A 344 32.45 -20.39 -20.86
C LEU A 344 33.94 -20.72 -20.65
N GLU A 345 34.68 -21.08 -21.70
CA GLU A 345 36.10 -21.45 -21.56
C GLU A 345 37.08 -20.26 -21.63
N LYS A 346 36.64 -19.09 -22.14
CA LYS A 346 37.49 -17.90 -22.28
C LYS A 346 37.56 -17.00 -21.03
N ALA A 347 36.69 -17.22 -20.04
CA ALA A 347 36.66 -16.40 -18.82
C ALA A 347 37.55 -16.92 -17.68
N GLN A 348 38.17 -18.11 -17.82
CA GLN A 348 38.87 -18.78 -16.72
C GLN A 348 40.39 -18.56 -16.70
N ASN A 349 40.96 -17.73 -17.59
CA ASN A 349 42.41 -17.64 -17.77
C ASN A 349 43.06 -16.25 -17.60
N THR A 350 42.39 -15.30 -16.91
CA THR A 350 43.03 -14.03 -16.53
C THR A 350 43.66 -14.11 -15.14
N ARG A 351 44.94 -14.51 -15.15
CA ARG A 351 45.85 -14.56 -14.00
C ARG A 351 46.30 -13.14 -13.60
N TRP A 352 46.14 -12.79 -12.32
CA TRP A 352 46.65 -11.53 -11.72
C TRP A 352 48.19 -11.54 -11.60
N PRO A 353 48.91 -10.43 -11.81
CA PRO A 353 50.34 -10.35 -11.53
C PRO A 353 50.60 -10.07 -10.04
N GLN A 354 51.35 -10.97 -9.39
CA GLN A 354 51.94 -10.74 -8.06
C GLN A 354 53.16 -9.81 -8.18
N SER A 355 53.16 -8.73 -7.40
CA SER A 355 54.32 -7.85 -7.22
C SER A 355 55.15 -8.33 -6.02
N SER A 356 56.35 -8.82 -6.29
CA SER A 356 57.41 -9.07 -5.32
C SER A 356 58.27 -7.81 -5.14
N ARG A 357 58.52 -7.39 -3.91
CA ARG A 357 59.71 -6.58 -3.55
C ARG A 357 60.38 -7.15 -2.29
N PRO A 358 61.71 -7.08 -2.21
CA PRO A 358 62.50 -7.67 -1.12
C PRO A 358 62.71 -6.66 0.02
N PHE A 359 62.76 -7.16 1.26
CA PHE A 359 63.88 -7.01 2.20
C PHE A 359 63.61 -7.90 3.42
#